data_AF-A0A6J4Y7I5-F1
#
_entry.id   AF-A0A6J4Y7I5-F1
#
_cell.length_a   1.000
_cell.length_b   1.000
_cell.length_c   1.000
_cell.angle_alpha   90.00
_cell.angle_beta   90.00
_cell.angle_gamma   90.00
#
_symmetry.space_group_name_H-M   'P 1'
#
loop_
_entity.id
_entity.type
_entity.pdbx_description
1 polymer ?
#
loop_
_entity_poly.entity_id
_entity_poly.type
_entity_poly.pdbx_seq_one_letter_code
_entity_poly.pdbx_strand_id
1 'polypeptide(L)'
;MFASKLHLKSNPKAISTNDMIVKDSDNLWRCIRSGFDIDVKRIGEAFPNALARDSKDLDAWFFTKTANKIAWERLQRRNEISAGCCCSVQNLKAS
;
A
#
# COMPACT_ATOMS: atom_id res chain seq x y z
N MET A 1 10.38 12.12 -21.29
CA MET A 1 11.18 11.97 -20.07
C MET A 1 10.41 12.59 -18.92
N PHE A 2 9.71 11.81 -18.10
CA PHE A 2 9.06 12.31 -16.88
C PHE A 2 9.85 11.80 -15.68
N ALA A 3 10.34 12.75 -14.89
CA ALA A 3 11.20 12.50 -13.74
C ALA A 3 10.40 11.88 -12.59
N SER A 4 10.19 10.56 -12.60
CA SER A 4 9.62 9.85 -11.44
C SER A 4 10.72 9.45 -10.46
N LYS A 5 11.44 10.45 -9.94
CA LYS A 5 12.36 10.28 -8.80
C LYS A 5 11.71 10.83 -7.53
N LEU A 6 10.44 10.52 -7.30
CA LEU A 6 9.82 10.66 -5.99
C LEU A 6 10.26 9.46 -5.13
N HIS A 7 11.51 9.53 -4.64
CA HIS A 7 11.98 8.66 -3.57
C HIS A 7 11.30 9.07 -2.27
N LEU A 8 10.08 8.58 -2.09
CA LEU A 8 9.24 8.78 -0.90
C LEU A 8 9.50 7.72 0.17
N LYS A 9 10.66 7.07 0.11
CA LYS A 9 10.95 5.83 0.83
C LYS A 9 11.92 6.13 1.97
N SER A 10 11.62 5.60 3.15
CA SER A 10 12.55 5.59 4.27
C SER A 10 13.83 4.82 3.87
N ASN A 11 14.99 5.38 4.17
CA ASN A 11 16.36 4.91 3.89
C ASN A 11 16.51 3.37 3.73
N PRO A 12 17.11 2.86 2.62
CA PRO A 12 17.11 1.43 2.24
C PRO A 12 17.88 0.49 3.18
N LYS A 13 18.62 1.00 4.17
CA LYS A 13 19.31 0.17 5.16
C LYS A 13 18.77 0.43 6.55
N ALA A 14 18.35 -0.62 7.24
CA ALA A 14 18.05 -0.55 8.66
C ALA A 14 19.32 -0.71 9.49
N ILE A 15 19.48 0.10 10.53
CA ILE A 15 20.65 0.06 11.43
C ILE A 15 20.43 -0.83 12.65
N SER A 16 19.19 -1.22 12.94
CA SER A 16 18.81 -2.12 14.05
C SER A 16 17.42 -2.73 13.81
N THR A 17 17.06 -3.73 14.62
CA THR A 17 15.69 -4.29 14.62
C THR A 17 14.63 -3.23 14.97
N ASN A 18 14.92 -2.32 15.89
CA ASN A 18 13.99 -1.24 16.22
C ASN A 18 13.81 -0.28 15.03
N ASP A 19 14.89 0.01 14.32
CA ASP A 19 14.83 0.82 13.10
C ASP A 19 14.04 0.13 11.97
N MET A 20 14.17 -1.20 11.83
CA MET A 20 13.31 -1.99 10.93
C MET A 20 11.83 -1.81 11.27
N ILE A 21 11.46 -1.93 12.56
CA ILE A 21 10.07 -1.84 13.01
C ILE A 21 9.50 -0.43 12.78
N VAL A 22 10.27 0.62 13.06
CA VAL A 22 9.84 2.01 12.84
C VAL A 22 9.63 2.28 11.35
N LYS A 23 10.56 1.83 10.50
CA LYS A 23 10.44 1.97 9.03
C LYS A 23 9.27 1.17 8.46
N ASP A 24 9.09 -0.07 8.92
CA ASP A 24 7.94 -0.89 8.56
C ASP A 24 6.62 -0.20 8.96
N SER A 25 6.57 0.42 10.13
CA SER A 25 5.38 1.14 10.61
C SER A 25 5.08 2.39 9.77
N ASP A 26 6.10 3.16 9.40
CA ASP A 26 5.97 4.32 8.48
C ASP A 26 5.48 3.88 7.10
N ASN A 27 6.00 2.78 6.57
CA ASN A 27 5.55 2.21 5.29
C ASN A 27 4.13 1.63 5.38
N LEU A 28 3.76 0.97 6.49
CA LEU A 28 2.41 0.46 6.71
C LEU A 28 1.38 1.58 6.79
N TRP A 29 1.75 2.75 7.33
CA TRP A 29 0.88 3.92 7.33
C TRP A 29 0.52 4.34 5.89
N ARG A 30 1.45 4.30 4.93
CA ARG A 30 1.15 4.55 3.51
C ARG A 30 0.19 3.51 2.94
N CYS A 31 0.26 2.28 3.45
CA CYS A 31 -0.63 1.19 3.08
C CYS A 31 -2.00 1.21 3.78
N ILE A 32 -2.36 2.21 4.58
CA ILE A 32 -3.77 2.43 5.01
C ILE A 32 -4.53 3.30 4.00
N ARG A 33 -5.86 3.37 4.12
CA ARG A 33 -6.70 4.10 3.14
C ARG A 33 -6.31 5.57 3.02
N SER A 34 -6.23 6.29 4.14
CA SER A 34 -5.86 7.70 4.14
C SER A 34 -4.44 7.94 3.62
N GLY A 35 -3.46 7.13 4.01
CA GLY A 35 -2.09 7.22 3.50
C GLY A 35 -2.03 7.02 1.99
N PHE A 36 -2.73 6.01 1.48
CA PHE A 36 -2.83 5.72 0.05
C PHE A 36 -3.49 6.88 -0.72
N ASP A 37 -4.62 7.41 -0.24
CA ASP A 37 -5.33 8.52 -0.89
C ASP A 37 -4.45 9.79 -0.94
N ILE A 38 -3.67 10.04 0.13
CA ILE A 38 -2.68 11.12 0.17
C ILE A 38 -1.58 10.89 -0.88
N ASP A 39 -1.07 9.67 -1.00
CA ASP A 39 -0.01 9.34 -1.96
C ASP A 39 -0.48 9.45 -3.41
N VAL A 40 -1.67 8.91 -3.70
CA VAL A 40 -2.33 9.05 -5.02
C VAL A 40 -2.47 10.52 -5.39
N LYS A 41 -3.01 11.34 -4.48
CA LYS A 41 -3.19 12.78 -4.71
C LYS A 41 -1.87 13.50 -4.89
N ARG A 42 -0.85 13.15 -4.11
CA ARG A 42 0.48 13.76 -4.18
C ARG A 42 1.19 13.45 -5.48
N ILE A 43 1.12 12.21 -5.95
CA ILE A 43 1.74 11.77 -7.20
C ILE A 43 0.92 12.23 -8.41
N GLY A 44 -0.38 12.45 -8.24
CA GLY A 44 -1.30 12.85 -9.31
C GLY A 44 -1.62 11.70 -10.25
N GLU A 45 -1.59 10.46 -9.76
CA GLU A 45 -1.87 9.26 -10.55
C GLU A 45 -3.31 8.78 -10.39
N ALA A 46 -3.78 7.98 -11.35
CA ALA A 46 -5.08 7.32 -11.26
C ALA A 46 -5.01 6.13 -10.28
N PHE A 47 -6.12 5.85 -9.60
CA PHE A 47 -6.23 4.78 -8.61
C PHE A 47 -5.72 3.40 -9.11
N PRO A 48 -6.05 2.91 -10.32
CA PRO A 48 -5.51 1.65 -10.82
C PRO A 48 -3.98 1.65 -11.00
N ASN A 49 -3.40 2.79 -11.38
CA ASN A 49 -1.95 2.92 -11.55
C ASN A 49 -1.26 2.87 -10.19
N ALA A 50 -1.85 3.48 -9.17
CA ALA A 50 -1.34 3.41 -7.81
C ALA A 50 -1.36 1.99 -7.25
N LEU A 51 -2.44 1.22 -7.49
CA LEU A 51 -2.50 -0.19 -7.09
C LEU A 51 -1.43 -1.03 -7.78
N ALA A 52 -1.22 -0.83 -9.09
CA ALA A 52 -0.18 -1.52 -9.85
C ALA A 52 1.24 -1.13 -9.42
N ARG A 53 1.45 0.14 -9.03
CA ARG A 53 2.72 0.61 -8.49
C ARG A 53 3.00 -0.04 -7.14
N ASP A 54 2.04 -0.03 -6.23
CA ASP A 54 2.19 -0.64 -4.91
C ASP A 54 2.46 -2.15 -5.03
N SER A 55 1.70 -2.88 -5.85
CA SER A 55 1.87 -4.34 -6.01
C SER A 55 3.27 -4.75 -6.47
N LYS A 56 3.91 -3.94 -7.32
CA LYS A 56 5.27 -4.21 -7.81
C LYS A 56 6.35 -4.01 -6.75
N ASP A 57 6.10 -3.11 -5.81
CA ASP A 57 7.12 -2.52 -4.95
C ASP A 57 7.03 -3.01 -3.49
N LEU A 58 5.88 -3.56 -3.08
CA LEU A 58 5.58 -3.98 -1.69
C LEU A 58 6.66 -4.88 -1.07
N ASP A 59 7.18 -5.85 -1.84
CA ASP A 59 8.19 -6.79 -1.33
C ASP A 59 9.53 -6.13 -1.02
N ALA A 60 9.82 -4.99 -1.64
CA ALA A 60 11.05 -4.24 -1.39
C ALA A 60 10.92 -3.22 -0.25
N TRP A 61 9.70 -2.98 0.28
CA TRP A 61 9.45 -1.90 1.24
C TRP A 61 9.56 -2.33 2.70
N PHE A 62 9.37 -3.61 2.97
CA PHE A 62 9.26 -4.11 4.34
C PHE A 62 10.46 -4.94 4.72
N PHE A 63 10.99 -4.64 5.90
CA PHE A 63 12.08 -5.38 6.52
C PHE A 63 11.58 -6.67 7.17
N THR A 64 10.35 -6.67 7.71
CA THR A 64 9.76 -7.84 8.36
C THR A 64 8.71 -8.53 7.49
N LYS A 65 8.67 -9.86 7.59
CA LYS A 65 7.63 -10.69 6.95
C LYS A 65 6.22 -10.30 7.42
N THR A 66 6.09 -9.91 8.69
CA THR A 66 4.81 -9.49 9.28
C THR A 66 4.29 -8.22 8.61
N ALA A 67 5.12 -7.18 8.47
CA ALA A 67 4.71 -5.94 7.83
C ALA A 67 4.40 -6.14 6.35
N ASN A 68 5.21 -6.92 5.64
CA ASN A 68 4.94 -7.30 4.25
C ASN A 68 3.57 -8.00 4.10
N LYS A 69 3.27 -8.99 4.95
CA LYS A 69 1.99 -9.69 4.95
C LYS A 69 0.81 -8.72 5.16
N ILE A 70 0.91 -7.85 6.17
CA ILE A 70 -0.13 -6.85 6.47
C ILE A 70 -0.36 -5.95 5.24
N ALA A 71 0.72 -5.50 4.59
CA ALA A 71 0.62 -4.60 3.45
C ALA A 71 -0.07 -5.27 2.24
N TRP A 72 0.28 -6.53 1.95
CA TRP A 72 -0.40 -7.33 0.92
C TRP A 72 -1.88 -7.54 1.22
N GLU A 73 -2.26 -7.86 2.46
CA GLU A 73 -3.66 -7.98 2.86
C GLU A 73 -4.44 -6.67 2.63
N ARG A 74 -3.80 -5.51 2.86
CA ARG A 74 -4.43 -4.21 2.59
C ARG A 74 -4.58 -3.94 1.11
N LEU A 75 -3.59 -4.29 0.30
CA LEU A 75 -3.65 -4.14 -1.15
C LEU A 75 -4.75 -5.04 -1.75
N GLN A 76 -4.81 -6.31 -1.33
CA GLN A 76 -5.84 -7.25 -1.77
C GLN A 76 -7.25 -6.75 -1.46
N ARG A 77 -7.51 -6.30 -0.22
CA ARG A 77 -8.81 -5.72 0.14
C ARG A 77 -9.19 -4.52 -0.74
N ARG A 78 -8.23 -3.68 -1.14
CA ARG A 78 -8.51 -2.58 -2.07
C ARG A 78 -8.87 -3.07 -3.47
N ASN A 79 -8.15 -4.07 -3.97
CA ASN A 79 -8.46 -4.68 -5.26
C ASN A 79 -9.87 -5.29 -5.25
N GLU A 80 -10.25 -5.97 -4.17
CA GLU A 80 -11.61 -6.53 -4.00
C GLU A 80 -12.68 -5.44 -3.98
N ILE A 81 -12.48 -4.36 -3.22
CA ILE A 81 -13.41 -3.22 -3.19
C ILE A 81 -13.53 -2.57 -4.58
N SER A 82 -12.42 -2.47 -5.30
CA SER A 82 -12.39 -1.83 -6.63
C SER A 82 -13.03 -2.72 -7.70
N ALA A 83 -12.80 -4.04 -7.63
CA ALA A 83 -13.40 -5.03 -8.51
C ALA A 83 -14.90 -5.24 -8.22
N GLY A 84 -15.29 -5.19 -6.94
CA GLY A 84 -16.67 -5.29 -6.48
C GLY A 84 -17.55 -4.09 -6.83
N CYS A 85 -17.00 -3.04 -7.43
CA CYS A 85 -17.78 -1.94 -8.01
C CYS A 85 -18.37 -2.30 -9.40
N CYS A 86 -18.04 -3.47 -9.96
CA CYS A 86 -18.74 -4.04 -11.11
C CYS A 86 -19.50 -5.30 -10.65
N CYS A 87 -20.77 -5.10 -10.29
CA CYS A 87 -21.79 -6.10 -9.97
C CYS A 87 -21.85 -6.67 -8.53
N SER A 88 -23.06 -6.58 -7.98
CA SER A 88 -23.65 -7.37 -6.87
C SER A 88 -23.20 -7.05 -5.43
N VAL A 89 -23.86 -6.05 -4.85
CA VAL A 89 -24.35 -6.14 -3.47
C VAL A 89 -25.34 -7.31 -3.42
N GLN A 90 -24.90 -8.52 -3.06
CA GLN A 90 -25.82 -9.57 -2.65
C GLN A 90 -25.35 -10.23 -1.36
N ASN A 91 -26.24 -10.10 -0.36
CA ASN A 91 -26.42 -10.97 0.79
C ASN A 91 -25.44 -10.87 1.97
N LEU A 92 -25.67 -9.82 2.78
CA LEU A 92 -25.69 -9.96 4.24
C LEU A 92 -26.96 -9.28 4.80
N LYS A 93 -28.10 -9.99 4.68
CA LYS A 93 -29.17 -9.98 5.69
C LYS A 93 -29.12 -11.38 6.29
N ALA A 94 -28.60 -11.60 7.50
CA ALA A 94 -29.20 -11.28 8.79
C ALA A 94 -30.60 -11.90 8.93
N SER A 95 -30.65 -12.89 9.84
CA SER A 95 -31.80 -13.62 10.42
C SER A 95 -32.38 -14.78 9.63
#